data_AF-A0A1B6L0X4-F1
#
_entry.id   AF-A0A1B6L0X4-F1
#
_cell.length_a   1.000
_cell.length_b   1.000
_cell.length_c   1.000
_cell.angle_alpha   90.00
_cell.angle_beta   90.00
_cell.angle_gamma   90.00
#
_symmetry.space_group_name_H-M   'P 1'
#
loop_
_entity.id
_entity.type
_entity.pdbx_description
1 polymer ?
#
loop_
_entity_poly.entity_id
_entity_poly.type
_entity_poly.pdbx_seq_one_letter_code
_entity_poly.pdbx_strand_id
1 'polypeptide(L)'
;RFSTERYVVKIDLKQSSFIPGKKNYERAVKCLSEFCDLQMDFIISWEPPDSSAEGVVCPSSVAAHLSRLGYDVSSCSPQKWSNRQYAVKLPDLNTTEDHELLEWLGAVALGVDMSREDAEGRYLSLYRGPHPHEVTGEC
;
A
#
# COMPACT_ATOMS: atom_id res chain seq x y z
N ARG A 1 24.22 1.58 -13.36
CA ARG A 1 23.71 1.52 -14.75
C ARG A 1 22.31 0.95 -14.68
N PHE A 2 21.26 1.72 -14.99
CA PHE A 2 19.90 1.18 -15.05
C PHE A 2 19.75 0.35 -16.33
N SER A 3 19.07 -0.80 -16.25
CA SER A 3 18.74 -1.67 -17.39
C SER A 3 17.97 -0.87 -18.46
N THR A 4 18.30 -1.10 -19.73
CA THR A 4 17.67 -0.50 -20.92
C THR A 4 16.26 -1.06 -21.23
N GLU A 5 15.69 -1.88 -20.35
CA GLU A 5 14.40 -2.57 -20.58
C GLU A 5 13.18 -1.82 -20.06
N ARG A 6 13.37 -0.74 -19.27
CA ARG A 6 12.26 0.03 -18.69
C ARG A 6 12.33 1.50 -19.11
N TYR A 7 11.25 1.96 -19.74
CA TYR A 7 11.02 3.37 -20.02
C TYR A 7 10.02 3.95 -19.02
N VAL A 8 10.28 5.16 -18.55
CA VAL A 8 9.36 5.90 -17.66
C VAL A 8 8.92 7.16 -18.37
N VAL A 9 7.64 7.23 -18.71
CA VAL A 9 7.00 8.42 -19.30
C VAL A 9 6.29 9.19 -18.20
N LYS A 10 6.61 10.47 -18.04
CA LYS A 10 5.98 11.35 -17.05
C LYS A 10 5.10 12.37 -17.78
N ILE A 11 3.83 12.44 -17.41
CA ILE A 11 2.87 13.40 -17.95
C ILE A 11 2.35 14.24 -16.78
N ASP A 12 2.63 15.54 -16.80
CA ASP A 12 2.08 16.49 -15.82
C ASP A 12 0.72 17.00 -16.30
N LEU A 13 -0.35 16.47 -15.70
CA LEU A 13 -1.73 16.83 -16.03
C LEU A 13 -2.09 18.28 -15.61
N LYS A 14 -1.29 18.93 -14.77
CA LYS A 14 -1.52 20.30 -14.28
C LYS A 14 -0.74 21.35 -15.06
N GLN A 15 0.14 20.93 -15.97
CA GLN A 15 0.95 21.85 -16.73
C GLN A 15 0.06 22.71 -17.65
N SER A 16 0.30 24.02 -17.70
CA SER A 16 -0.48 24.95 -18.53
C SER A 16 -0.44 24.63 -20.04
N SER A 17 0.56 23.88 -20.49
CA SER A 17 0.69 23.40 -21.87
C SER A 17 -0.10 22.10 -22.15
N PHE A 18 -0.62 21.45 -21.10
CA PHE A 18 -1.37 20.21 -21.13
C PHE A 18 -2.86 20.45 -20.87
N ILE A 19 -3.47 21.24 -21.74
CA ILE A 19 -4.92 21.51 -21.73
C ILE A 19 -5.53 21.10 -23.08
N PRO A 20 -6.81 20.70 -23.13
CA PRO A 20 -7.51 20.39 -24.36
C PRO A 20 -7.31 21.47 -25.44
N GLY A 21 -7.06 21.04 -26.68
CA GLY A 21 -6.74 21.90 -27.82
C GLY A 21 -5.26 22.24 -27.99
N LYS A 22 -4.39 21.98 -26.99
CA LYS A 22 -2.93 22.16 -27.15
C LYS A 22 -2.25 20.90 -27.67
N LYS A 23 -1.20 21.11 -28.47
CA LYS A 23 -0.43 20.04 -29.13
C LYS A 23 0.01 18.91 -28.20
N ASN A 24 0.45 19.23 -26.97
CA ASN A 24 0.93 18.23 -26.01
C ASN A 24 -0.21 17.33 -25.51
N TYR A 25 -1.36 17.93 -25.18
CA TYR A 25 -2.55 17.21 -24.76
C TYR A 25 -3.07 16.31 -25.88
N GLU A 26 -3.29 16.89 -27.07
CA GLU A 26 -3.84 16.15 -28.22
C GLU A 26 -2.93 14.99 -28.64
N ARG A 27 -1.61 15.19 -28.62
CA ARG A 27 -0.66 14.12 -28.92
C ARG A 27 -0.74 13.00 -27.88
N ALA A 28 -0.78 13.32 -26.60
CA ALA A 28 -0.85 12.32 -25.55
C ALA A 28 -2.14 11.50 -25.63
N VAL A 29 -3.29 12.16 -25.80
CA VAL A 29 -4.58 11.49 -25.98
C VAL A 29 -4.53 10.58 -27.21
N LYS A 30 -4.10 11.10 -28.36
CA LYS A 30 -4.00 10.31 -29.60
C LYS A 30 -3.10 9.08 -29.44
N CYS A 31 -1.94 9.24 -28.81
CA CYS A 31 -1.03 8.13 -28.54
C CYS A 31 -1.70 7.06 -27.67
N LEU A 32 -2.32 7.47 -26.56
CA LEU A 32 -2.95 6.56 -25.62
C LEU A 32 -4.21 5.88 -26.19
N SER A 33 -4.93 6.53 -27.12
CA SER A 33 -6.18 6.00 -27.67
C SER A 33 -6.01 5.19 -28.96
N GLU A 34 -5.06 5.55 -29.83
CA GLU A 34 -4.92 4.94 -31.17
C GLU A 34 -3.68 4.06 -31.31
N PHE A 35 -2.62 4.35 -30.57
CA PHE A 35 -1.31 3.73 -30.76
C PHE A 35 -0.87 2.86 -29.58
N CYS A 36 -1.64 2.85 -28.50
CA CYS A 36 -1.38 2.08 -27.30
C CYS A 36 -2.61 1.22 -26.98
N ASP A 37 -2.53 -0.08 -27.21
CA ASP A 37 -3.52 -1.04 -26.71
C ASP A 37 -3.18 -1.39 -25.25
N LEU A 38 -3.43 -0.43 -24.35
CA LEU A 38 -3.16 -0.58 -22.92
C LEU A 38 -4.44 -0.98 -22.20
N GLN A 39 -4.48 -2.22 -21.74
CA GLN A 39 -5.50 -2.72 -20.83
C GLN A 39 -4.85 -2.95 -19.47
N MET A 40 -5.41 -2.35 -18.43
CA MET A 40 -4.86 -2.43 -17.09
C MET A 40 -5.95 -2.24 -16.04
N ASP A 41 -5.76 -2.92 -14.92
CA ASP A 41 -6.60 -2.78 -13.74
C ASP A 41 -6.08 -1.64 -12.86
N PHE A 42 -7.01 -0.86 -12.31
CA PHE A 42 -6.68 0.27 -11.45
C PHE A 42 -7.29 0.09 -10.05
N ILE A 43 -6.48 0.38 -9.03
CA ILE A 43 -6.98 0.64 -7.68
C ILE A 43 -7.13 2.17 -7.57
N ILE A 44 -8.37 2.63 -7.35
CA ILE A 44 -8.69 4.06 -7.27
C ILE A 44 -9.10 4.39 -5.84
N SER A 45 -8.42 5.36 -5.25
CA SER A 45 -8.81 6.00 -3.99
C SER A 45 -8.94 7.50 -4.25
N TRP A 46 -10.05 8.07 -3.82
CA TRP A 46 -10.36 9.48 -4.04
C TRP A 46 -10.86 10.12 -2.76
N GLU A 47 -10.26 11.26 -2.44
CA GLU A 47 -10.64 12.10 -1.30
C GLU A 47 -11.42 13.31 -1.83
N PRO A 48 -12.65 13.54 -1.36
CA PRO A 48 -13.44 14.68 -1.79
C PRO A 48 -12.79 16.00 -1.33
N PRO A 49 -12.89 17.08 -2.14
CA PRO A 49 -12.45 18.40 -1.70
C PRO A 49 -13.29 18.90 -0.52
N ASP A 50 -12.70 19.79 0.29
CA ASP A 50 -13.37 20.36 1.46
C ASP A 50 -14.74 20.94 1.11
N SER A 51 -15.75 20.55 1.90
CA SER A 51 -17.17 20.86 1.67
C SER A 51 -17.54 22.35 1.72
N SER A 52 -16.56 23.22 1.98
CA SER A 52 -16.73 24.67 2.09
C SER A 52 -16.73 25.40 0.75
N ALA A 53 -16.22 24.79 -0.33
CA ALA A 53 -16.04 25.49 -1.60
C ALA A 53 -17.04 25.07 -2.69
N GLU A 54 -17.32 23.77 -2.89
CA GLU A 54 -18.09 23.32 -4.07
C GLU A 54 -18.89 22.03 -3.81
N GLY A 55 -19.79 22.06 -2.81
CA GLY A 55 -20.78 21.00 -2.60
C GLY A 55 -20.19 19.65 -2.14
N VAL A 56 -21.01 18.85 -1.46
CA VAL A 56 -20.58 17.53 -0.98
C VAL A 56 -20.67 16.54 -2.14
N VAL A 57 -19.52 16.20 -2.72
CA VAL A 57 -19.45 15.11 -3.70
C VAL A 57 -19.40 13.78 -2.96
N CYS A 58 -20.39 12.93 -3.19
CA CYS A 58 -20.47 11.62 -2.55
C CYS A 58 -19.29 10.73 -3.00
N PRO A 59 -18.52 10.10 -2.09
CA PRO A 59 -17.41 9.22 -2.47
C PRO A 59 -17.80 8.09 -3.44
N SER A 60 -19.04 7.57 -3.34
CA SER A 60 -19.52 6.52 -4.25
C SER A 60 -19.79 7.02 -5.68
N SER A 61 -19.80 8.33 -5.91
CA SER A 61 -20.04 8.91 -7.24
C SER A 61 -18.94 8.59 -8.25
N VAL A 62 -17.70 8.40 -7.79
CA VAL A 62 -16.58 8.01 -8.65
C VAL A 62 -16.79 6.59 -9.21
N ALA A 63 -17.13 5.64 -8.35
CA ALA A 63 -17.44 4.27 -8.76
C ALA A 63 -18.64 4.22 -9.72
N ALA A 64 -19.70 4.98 -9.41
CA ALA A 64 -20.87 5.08 -10.28
C ALA A 64 -20.55 5.71 -11.65
N HIS A 65 -19.68 6.72 -11.69
CA HIS A 65 -19.25 7.33 -12.94
C HIS A 65 -18.48 6.35 -13.83
N LEU A 66 -17.54 5.60 -13.27
CA LEU A 66 -16.76 4.60 -14.00
C LEU A 66 -17.64 3.44 -14.49
N SER A 67 -18.56 2.95 -13.65
CA SER A 67 -19.51 1.90 -14.06
C SER A 67 -20.39 2.36 -15.24
N ARG A 68 -20.83 3.62 -15.25
CA ARG A 68 -21.59 4.22 -16.36
C ARG A 68 -20.77 4.35 -17.65
N LEU A 69 -19.44 4.44 -17.56
CA LEU A 69 -18.55 4.39 -18.73
C LEU A 69 -18.31 2.97 -19.25
N GLY A 70 -18.88 1.95 -18.59
CA GLY A 70 -18.79 0.54 -18.99
C GLY A 70 -17.63 -0.23 -18.36
N TYR A 71 -16.92 0.36 -17.40
CA TYR A 71 -15.87 -0.35 -16.66
C TYR A 71 -16.47 -1.33 -15.66
N ASP A 72 -15.81 -2.47 -15.46
CA ASP A 72 -16.08 -3.35 -14.32
C ASP A 72 -15.49 -2.70 -13.06
N VAL A 73 -16.37 -2.42 -12.08
CA VAL A 73 -16.01 -1.68 -10.89
C VAL A 73 -16.50 -2.45 -9.67
N SER A 74 -15.56 -2.75 -8.77
CA SER A 74 -15.87 -3.32 -7.47
C SER A 74 -15.44 -2.38 -6.34
N SER A 75 -16.24 -2.34 -5.28
CA SER A 75 -15.87 -1.59 -4.08
C SER A 75 -14.88 -2.39 -3.26
N CYS A 76 -13.70 -1.83 -3.04
CA CYS A 76 -12.68 -2.42 -2.18
C CYS A 76 -12.73 -1.76 -0.81
N SER A 77 -12.80 -2.57 0.24
CA SER A 77 -12.64 -2.10 1.63
C SER A 77 -11.42 -2.80 2.23
N PRO A 78 -10.58 -2.10 3.00
CA PRO A 78 -9.47 -2.72 3.70
C PRO A 78 -9.98 -3.86 4.58
N GLN A 79 -9.41 -5.05 4.38
CA GLN A 79 -9.69 -6.18 5.26
C GLN A 79 -9.04 -5.89 6.62
N LYS A 80 -9.80 -6.15 7.70
CA LYS A 80 -9.34 -5.95 9.07
C LYS A 80 -9.25 -7.31 9.74
N TRP A 81 -8.08 -7.60 10.29
CA TRP A 81 -7.85 -8.74 11.15
C TRP A 81 -7.30 -8.23 12.47
N SER A 82 -7.82 -8.76 13.58
CA SER A 82 -7.26 -8.54 14.91
C SER A 82 -6.83 -9.88 15.48
N ASN A 83 -5.57 -9.96 15.86
CA ASN A 83 -5.01 -11.08 16.61
C ASN A 83 -4.49 -10.51 17.92
N ARG A 84 -4.71 -11.22 19.03
CA ARG A 84 -4.22 -10.84 20.34
C ARG A 84 -3.29 -11.92 20.85
N GLN A 85 -2.03 -11.57 21.06
CA GLN A 85 -1.01 -12.43 21.59
C GLN A 85 -0.75 -12.05 23.05
N TYR A 86 -0.66 -13.06 23.91
CA TYR A 86 -0.39 -12.90 25.33
C TYR A 86 1.02 -13.40 25.63
N ALA A 87 1.61 -12.86 26.69
CA ALA A 87 2.94 -13.25 27.17
C ALA A 87 4.06 -13.07 26.11
N VAL A 88 3.94 -12.06 25.25
CA VAL A 88 4.98 -11.72 24.26
C VAL A 88 6.14 -11.04 24.98
N LYS A 89 7.36 -11.51 24.73
CA LYS A 89 8.60 -10.85 25.19
C LYS A 89 8.73 -9.51 24.46
N LEU A 90 8.59 -8.40 25.19
CA LEU A 90 8.68 -7.06 24.62
C LEU A 90 10.15 -6.59 24.56
N PRO A 91 10.63 -6.04 23.42
CA PRO A 91 11.92 -5.35 23.36
C PRO A 91 11.92 -4.13 24.29
N ASP A 92 13.05 -3.87 24.95
CA ASP A 92 13.26 -2.58 25.59
C ASP A 92 13.58 -1.52 24.52
N LEU A 93 12.65 -0.58 24.33
CA LEU A 93 12.73 0.46 23.31
C LEU A 93 13.91 1.43 23.52
N ASN A 94 14.54 1.45 24.69
CA ASN A 94 15.68 2.30 24.96
C ASN A 94 17.02 1.65 24.59
N THR A 95 17.05 0.32 24.48
CA THR A 95 18.29 -0.46 24.30
C THR A 95 18.30 -1.33 23.05
N THR A 96 17.12 -1.68 22.52
CA THR A 96 16.98 -2.49 21.30
C THR A 96 17.36 -1.66 20.08
N GLU A 97 18.19 -2.20 19.20
CA GLU A 97 18.54 -1.54 17.94
C GLU A 97 17.33 -1.51 16.98
N ASP A 98 17.21 -0.44 16.17
CA ASP A 98 16.08 -0.22 15.25
C ASP A 98 15.79 -1.42 14.33
N HIS A 99 16.84 -2.09 13.86
CA HIS A 99 16.71 -3.24 12.97
C HIS A 99 16.17 -4.47 13.70
N GLU A 100 16.59 -4.71 14.94
CA GLU A 100 16.08 -5.80 15.77
C GLU A 100 14.63 -5.56 16.19
N LEU A 101 14.27 -4.30 16.48
CA LEU A 101 12.88 -3.90 16.75
C LEU A 101 11.99 -4.15 15.51
N LEU A 102 12.48 -3.83 14.31
CA LEU A 102 11.76 -4.07 13.07
C LEU A 102 11.57 -5.57 12.78
N GLU A 103 12.60 -6.37 13.03
CA GLU A 103 12.51 -7.83 12.92
C GLU A 103 11.49 -8.40 13.91
N TRP A 104 11.52 -7.95 15.16
CA TRP A 104 10.57 -8.36 16.19
C TRP A 104 9.13 -8.00 15.81
N LEU A 105 8.91 -6.76 15.36
CA LEU A 105 7.59 -6.29 14.94
C LEU A 105 7.06 -7.12 13.76
N GLY A 106 7.94 -7.45 12.80
CA GLY A 106 7.61 -8.35 11.69
C GLY A 106 7.21 -9.74 12.18
N ALA A 107 7.95 -10.31 13.13
CA ALA A 107 7.65 -11.60 13.72
C ALA A 107 6.28 -11.60 14.44
N VAL A 108 5.98 -10.56 15.22
CA VAL A 108 4.67 -10.38 15.88
C VAL A 108 3.55 -10.24 14.85
N ALA A 109 3.73 -9.39 13.84
CA ALA A 109 2.73 -9.14 12.80
C ALA A 109 2.39 -10.40 11.97
N LEU A 110 3.37 -11.29 11.79
CA LEU A 110 3.21 -12.58 11.12
C LEU A 110 2.69 -13.69 12.05
N GLY A 111 2.52 -13.43 13.35
CA GLY A 111 2.07 -14.42 14.32
C GLY A 111 3.10 -15.53 14.59
N VAL A 112 4.39 -15.21 14.50
CA VAL A 112 5.47 -16.16 14.77
C VAL A 112 5.45 -16.55 16.25
N ASP A 113 5.40 -17.86 16.51
CA ASP A 113 5.54 -18.40 17.87
C ASP A 113 6.98 -18.27 18.36
N MET A 114 7.25 -17.21 19.12
CA MET A 114 8.57 -16.91 19.70
C MET A 114 8.81 -17.59 21.07
N SER A 115 7.86 -18.39 21.56
CA SER A 115 7.95 -19.05 22.88
C SER A 115 8.78 -20.34 22.89
N ARG A 116 9.07 -20.89 21.70
CA ARG A 116 9.77 -22.17 21.55
C ARG A 116 11.27 -21.99 21.51
N GLU A 117 11.93 -22.25 22.64
CA GLU A 117 13.39 -22.23 22.74
C GLU A 117 14.04 -23.49 22.10
N ASP A 118 13.28 -24.58 21.98
CA ASP A 118 13.77 -25.89 21.57
C ASP A 118 13.10 -26.37 20.27
N ALA A 119 13.80 -26.27 19.15
CA ALA A 119 13.34 -26.82 17.88
C ALA A 119 14.40 -27.74 17.28
N GLU A 120 14.68 -28.89 17.92
CA GLU A 120 15.42 -30.00 17.28
C GLU A 120 14.66 -30.64 16.09
N GLY A 121 13.70 -29.96 15.46
CA GLY A 121 12.97 -30.56 14.34
C GLY A 121 11.93 -29.72 13.60
N ARG A 122 11.96 -28.37 13.63
CA ARG A 122 11.00 -27.59 12.82
C ARG A 122 11.62 -26.36 12.14
N TYR A 123 11.50 -26.37 10.81
CA TYR A 123 11.98 -25.38 9.83
C TYR A 123 11.14 -24.09 9.73
N LEU A 124 10.35 -23.73 10.75
CA LEU A 124 9.31 -22.71 10.61
C LEU A 124 9.75 -21.30 11.02
N SER A 125 10.62 -21.16 12.03
CA SER A 125 11.31 -19.90 12.36
C SER A 125 12.42 -20.17 13.38
N LEU A 126 13.60 -19.57 13.18
CA LEU A 126 14.72 -19.60 14.15
C LEU A 126 14.82 -18.29 14.95
N TYR A 127 13.92 -17.34 14.71
CA TYR A 127 13.96 -16.03 15.36
C TYR A 127 13.56 -16.15 16.84
N ARG A 128 14.39 -15.61 17.74
CA ARG A 128 14.26 -15.74 19.21
C ARG A 128 13.87 -14.43 19.92
N GLY A 129 13.55 -13.38 19.17
CA GLY A 129 13.30 -12.05 19.72
C GLY A 129 14.57 -11.36 20.24
N PRO A 130 14.54 -10.03 20.37
CA PRO A 130 15.67 -9.26 20.87
C PRO A 130 15.91 -9.55 22.36
N HIS A 131 17.18 -9.48 22.75
CA HIS A 131 17.64 -9.60 24.14
C HIS A 131 18.38 -8.31 24.50
N PRO A 132 18.15 -7.70 25.68
CA PRO A 132 17.26 -8.10 26.76
C PRO A 132 15.78 -7.73 26.54
N HIS A 133 14.87 -8.49 27.17
CA HIS A 133 13.44 -8.17 27.25
C HIS A 133 13.04 -8.03 28.72
N GLU A 134 12.40 -6.92 29.07
CA GLU A 134 12.16 -6.55 30.48
C GLU A 134 10.83 -7.06 31.04
N VAL A 135 9.80 -7.22 30.19
CA VAL A 135 8.43 -7.53 30.61
C VAL A 135 7.69 -8.35 29.54
N THR A 136 6.86 -9.29 29.97
CA THR A 136 5.88 -9.97 29.09
C THR A 136 4.61 -9.12 28.97
N GLY A 137 4.21 -8.79 27.75
CA GLY A 137 3.05 -7.94 27.49
C GLY A 137 1.95 -8.63 26.68
N GLU A 138 0.96 -7.83 26.30
CA GLU A 138 -0.08 -8.17 25.34
C GLU A 138 0.14 -7.36 24.05
N CYS A 139 -0.06 -7.99 22.90
CA CYS A 139 0.05 -7.36 21.58
C CYS A 139 -1.17 -7.70 20.73
#